data_AF-A0A1H5QEP9-F1
#
_entry.id   AF-A0A1H5QEP9-F1
#
_cell.length_a   1.000
_cell.length_b   1.000
_cell.length_c   1.000
_cell.angle_alpha   90.00
_cell.angle_beta   90.00
_cell.angle_gamma   90.00
#
_symmetry.space_group_name_H-M   'P 1'
#
loop_
_entity.id
_entity.type
_entity.pdbx_description
1 polymer ?
#
loop_
_entity_poly.entity_id
_entity_poly.type
_entity_poly.pdbx_seq_one_letter_code
_entity_poly.pdbx_strand_id
1 'polypeptide(L)'
;MTPDALPLPVSFALAVRGYDREQVDEHLADLHDEIRLLTLDRDAAVAKAETLLRHLESARAEAADLRVRLNRLASAPAEPDALGERVRLMLELARAEADAIVSTAHRRAAAVRDRATEAERRTAARLRAIDDVLARAEDILAEEPRQPALRRAGLTAA
;
A
#
# COMPACT_ATOMS: atom_id res chain seq x y z
N MET A 1 14.44 -19.89 4.20
CA MET A 1 13.63 -19.83 2.96
C MET A 1 12.92 -21.17 2.86
N THR A 2 11.74 -21.29 3.46
CA THR A 2 10.90 -22.47 3.30
C THR A 2 10.42 -22.51 1.86
N PRO A 3 10.62 -23.62 1.13
CA PRO A 3 10.12 -23.71 -0.23
C PRO A 3 8.61 -23.59 -0.18
N ASP A 4 8.11 -22.67 -0.99
CA ASP A 4 6.72 -22.44 -1.31
C ASP A 4 6.09 -23.80 -1.66
N ALA A 5 5.02 -24.17 -0.96
CA ALA A 5 4.35 -25.44 -1.18
C ALA A 5 3.69 -25.38 -2.55
N LEU A 6 4.32 -26.00 -3.55
CA LEU A 6 3.68 -26.23 -4.85
C LEU A 6 2.32 -26.91 -4.58
N PRO A 7 1.20 -26.38 -5.11
CA PRO A 7 -0.10 -26.99 -4.89
C PRO A 7 -0.02 -28.46 -5.32
N LEU A 8 -0.38 -29.37 -4.41
CA LEU A 8 -0.56 -30.78 -4.77
C LEU A 8 -1.58 -30.85 -5.90
N PRO A 9 -1.41 -31.75 -6.89
CA PRO A 9 -2.35 -31.87 -7.98
C PRO A 9 -3.74 -32.17 -7.39
N VAL A 10 -4.65 -31.21 -7.51
CA VAL A 10 -6.07 -31.38 -7.19
C VAL A 10 -6.58 -32.48 -8.12
N SER A 11 -6.76 -33.68 -7.59
CA SER A 11 -7.39 -34.75 -8.36
C SER A 11 -8.88 -34.48 -8.41
N PHE A 12 -9.45 -34.40 -9.62
CA PHE A 12 -10.90 -34.33 -9.79
C PHE A 12 -11.58 -35.59 -9.25
N ALA A 13 -12.78 -35.44 -8.70
CA ALA A 13 -13.67 -36.52 -8.33
C ALA A 13 -14.01 -37.36 -9.57
N LEU A 14 -14.15 -38.67 -9.38
CA LEU A 14 -14.50 -39.60 -10.46
C LEU A 14 -16.01 -39.78 -10.53
N ALA A 15 -16.57 -39.69 -11.72
CA ALA A 15 -17.95 -40.00 -12.06
C ALA A 15 -18.01 -41.28 -12.94
N VAL A 16 -19.22 -41.80 -13.19
CA VAL A 16 -19.40 -42.94 -14.10
C VAL A 16 -18.85 -42.55 -15.47
N ARG A 17 -17.76 -43.21 -15.88
CA ARG A 17 -16.99 -42.97 -17.12
C ARG A 17 -16.16 -41.68 -17.16
N GLY A 18 -15.56 -41.24 -16.05
CA GLY A 18 -14.51 -40.21 -16.11
C GLY A 18 -14.42 -39.35 -14.86
N TYR A 19 -14.01 -38.09 -15.05
CA TYR A 19 -14.04 -37.07 -14.00
C TYR A 19 -15.39 -36.37 -13.93
N ASP A 20 -15.70 -35.81 -12.76
CA ASP A 20 -16.84 -34.94 -12.55
C ASP A 20 -16.72 -33.70 -13.44
N ARG A 21 -17.67 -33.55 -14.38
CA ARG A 21 -17.64 -32.48 -15.37
C ARG A 21 -17.86 -31.11 -14.73
N GLU A 22 -18.73 -31.00 -13.72
CA GLU A 22 -19.02 -29.73 -13.06
C GLU A 22 -17.79 -29.22 -12.33
N GLN A 23 -17.10 -30.10 -11.62
CA GLN A 23 -15.85 -29.76 -10.94
C GLN A 23 -14.74 -29.36 -11.92
N VAL A 24 -14.62 -30.06 -13.05
CA VAL A 24 -13.62 -29.71 -14.09
C VAL A 24 -13.93 -28.35 -14.71
N ASP A 25 -15.20 -28.09 -15.05
CA ASP A 25 -15.64 -26.83 -15.64
C ASP A 25 -15.39 -25.66 -14.68
N GLU A 26 -15.68 -25.83 -13.38
CA GLU A 26 -15.43 -24.82 -12.34
C GLU A 26 -13.94 -24.54 -12.18
N HIS A 27 -13.10 -25.58 -12.09
CA HIS A 27 -11.65 -25.41 -11.99
C HIS A 27 -11.04 -24.75 -13.24
N LEU A 28 -11.55 -25.08 -14.43
CA LEU A 28 -11.12 -24.43 -15.67
C LEU A 28 -11.56 -22.96 -15.71
N ALA A 29 -12.72 -22.61 -15.15
CA ALA A 29 -13.15 -21.22 -15.03
C ALA A 29 -12.22 -20.45 -14.08
N ASP A 30 -11.94 -20.99 -12.90
CA ASP A 30 -11.01 -20.40 -11.93
C ASP A 30 -9.62 -20.20 -12.53
N LEU A 31 -9.08 -21.21 -13.23
CA LEU A 31 -7.77 -21.13 -13.86
C LEU A 31 -7.74 -20.08 -14.99
N HIS A 32 -8.83 -19.95 -15.76
CA HIS A 32 -8.92 -18.90 -16.77
C HIS A 32 -8.92 -17.50 -16.14
N ASP A 33 -9.60 -17.32 -15.01
CA ASP A 33 -9.63 -16.06 -14.28
C ASP A 33 -8.26 -15.73 -13.68
N GLU A 34 -7.56 -16.72 -13.12
CA GLU A 34 -6.18 -16.56 -12.64
C GLU A 34 -5.23 -16.16 -13.77
N ILE A 35 -5.29 -16.83 -14.93
CA ILE A 35 -4.48 -16.48 -16.10
C ILE A 35 -4.78 -15.06 -16.58
N ARG A 36 -6.06 -14.64 -16.60
CA ARG A 36 -6.43 -13.27 -16.95
C ARG A 36 -5.82 -12.27 -15.98
N LEU A 37 -5.91 -12.52 -14.67
CA LEU A 37 -5.33 -11.65 -13.65
C LEU A 37 -3.81 -11.55 -13.81
N LEU A 38 -3.12 -12.68 -13.96
CA LEU A 38 -1.67 -12.71 -14.18
C LEU A 38 -1.26 -11.99 -15.48
N THR A 39 -2.08 -12.08 -16.52
CA THR A 39 -1.85 -11.36 -17.78
C THR A 39 -1.96 -9.85 -17.57
N LEU A 40 -2.98 -9.39 -16.85
CA LEU A 40 -3.15 -7.98 -16.50
C LEU A 40 -1.98 -7.45 -15.66
N ASP A 41 -1.54 -8.22 -14.66
CA ASP A 41 -0.41 -7.86 -13.81
C ASP A 41 0.90 -7.81 -14.60
N ARG A 42 1.13 -8.77 -15.50
CA ARG A 42 2.27 -8.76 -16.41
C ARG A 42 2.26 -7.51 -17.28
N ASP A 43 1.13 -7.18 -17.89
CA ASP A 43 1.03 -6.03 -18.79
C ASP A 43 1.25 -4.71 -18.03
N ALA A 44 0.72 -4.60 -16.81
CA ALA A 44 1.00 -3.47 -15.91
C ALA A 44 2.49 -3.36 -15.53
N ALA A 45 3.14 -4.50 -15.25
CA ALA A 45 4.56 -4.55 -14.94
C ALA A 45 5.43 -4.14 -16.14
N VAL A 46 5.08 -4.58 -17.35
CA VAL A 46 5.75 -4.19 -18.60
C VAL A 46 5.63 -2.69 -18.84
N ALA A 47 4.42 -2.12 -18.75
CA ALA A 47 4.20 -0.68 -18.92
C ALA A 47 4.99 0.15 -17.90
N LYS A 48 5.12 -0.35 -16.66
CA LYS A 48 5.95 0.28 -15.62
C LYS A 48 7.43 0.20 -15.96
N ALA A 49 7.92 -0.95 -16.45
CA ALA A 49 9.31 -1.12 -16.85
C ALA A 49 9.70 -0.18 -18.00
N GLU A 50 8.84 -0.04 -19.00
CA GLU A 50 9.04 0.91 -20.11
C GLU A 50 9.09 2.36 -19.63
N THR A 51 8.21 2.73 -18.68
CA THR A 51 8.22 4.06 -18.07
C THR A 51 9.52 4.33 -17.33
N LEU A 52 10.01 3.36 -16.55
CA LEU A 52 11.28 3.46 -15.85
C LEU A 52 12.47 3.54 -16.81
N LEU A 53 12.44 2.82 -17.93
CA LEU A 53 13.47 2.90 -18.96
C LEU A 53 13.56 4.33 -19.54
N ARG A 54 12.42 4.93 -19.90
CA ARG A 54 12.38 6.32 -20.40
C ARG A 54 12.94 7.31 -19.38
N HIS A 55 12.59 7.16 -18.10
CA HIS A 55 13.13 8.01 -17.05
C HIS A 55 14.65 7.87 -16.90
N LEU A 56 15.14 6.63 -16.98
CA LEU A 56 16.57 6.33 -16.88
C LEU A 56 17.36 6.87 -18.08
N GLU A 57 16.79 6.82 -19.29
CA GLU A 57 17.37 7.44 -20.49
C GLU A 57 17.42 8.97 -20.36
N SER A 58 16.33 9.61 -19.90
CA SER A 58 16.32 11.07 -19.62
C SER A 58 17.40 11.46 -18.61
N ALA A 59 17.47 10.74 -17.48
CA ALA A 59 18.46 11.02 -16.44
C ALA A 59 19.89 10.83 -16.93
N ARG A 60 20.15 9.83 -17.80
CA ARG A 60 21.47 9.64 -18.43
C ARG A 60 21.83 10.77 -19.38
N ALA A 61 20.87 11.27 -20.17
CA ALA A 61 21.08 12.40 -21.05
C ALA A 61 21.39 13.68 -20.26
N GLU A 62 20.61 13.96 -19.21
CA GLU A 62 20.84 15.09 -18.30
C GLU A 62 22.21 15.03 -17.62
N ALA A 63 22.60 13.85 -17.13
CA ALA A 63 23.91 13.66 -16.51
C ALA A 63 25.07 13.86 -17.51
N ALA A 64 24.91 13.42 -18.76
CA ALA A 64 25.90 13.65 -19.81
C ALA A 64 26.04 15.15 -20.12
N ASP A 65 24.92 15.86 -20.27
CA ASP A 65 24.88 17.30 -20.53
C ASP A 65 25.49 18.12 -19.36
N LEU A 66 25.17 17.76 -18.12
CA LEU A 66 25.79 18.35 -16.92
C LEU A 66 27.30 18.12 -16.87
N ARG A 67 27.78 16.92 -17.22
CA ARG A 67 29.23 16.62 -17.30
C ARG A 67 29.93 17.45 -18.37
N VAL A 68 29.31 17.62 -19.54
CA VAL A 68 29.85 18.49 -20.61
C VAL A 68 29.92 19.94 -20.13
N ARG A 69 28.86 20.47 -19.51
CA ARG A 69 28.85 21.81 -18.92
C ARG A 69 29.93 21.99 -17.88
N LEU A 70 30.06 21.04 -16.95
CA LEU A 70 31.07 21.06 -15.89
C LEU A 70 32.48 21.05 -16.48
N ASN A 71 32.75 20.17 -17.45
CA ASN A 71 34.06 20.09 -18.11
C ASN A 71 34.40 21.40 -18.84
N ARG A 72 33.43 22.04 -19.49
CA ARG A 72 33.62 23.35 -20.11
C ARG A 72 33.96 24.42 -19.07
N LEU A 73 33.23 24.45 -17.96
CA LEU A 73 33.48 25.37 -16.84
C LEU A 73 34.87 25.15 -16.21
N ALA A 74 35.27 23.88 -16.09
CA ALA A 74 36.54 23.49 -15.48
C ALA A 74 37.76 23.67 -16.41
N SER A 75 37.55 23.64 -17.74
CA SER A 75 38.63 23.74 -18.74
C SER A 75 38.90 25.17 -19.23
N ALA A 76 38.08 26.16 -18.83
CA ALA A 76 38.35 27.56 -19.14
C ALA A 76 39.57 28.04 -18.29
N PRO A 77 40.63 28.61 -18.90
CA PRO A 77 41.71 29.24 -18.13
C PRO A 77 41.09 30.40 -17.34
N ALA A 78 41.19 30.35 -16.02
CA ALA A 78 40.57 31.34 -15.15
C ALA A 78 41.26 32.71 -15.31
N GLU A 79 40.63 33.62 -16.05
CA GLU A 79 40.84 35.06 -15.84
C GLU A 79 40.35 35.40 -14.42
N PRO A 80 41.04 36.30 -13.67
CA PRO A 80 40.70 36.64 -12.28
C PRO A 80 39.22 37.02 -12.06
N ASP A 81 38.57 37.62 -13.05
CA ASP A 81 37.16 38.03 -12.99
C ASP A 81 36.18 36.86 -13.11
N ALA A 82 36.56 35.75 -13.75
CA ALA A 82 35.73 34.54 -13.87
C ALA A 82 35.55 33.81 -12.53
N LEU A 83 36.41 34.07 -11.55
CA LEU A 83 36.29 33.53 -10.19
C LEU A 83 35.06 34.10 -9.46
N GLY A 84 34.77 35.40 -9.64
CA GLY A 84 33.62 36.07 -9.03
C GLY A 84 32.28 35.59 -9.60
N GLU A 85 32.23 35.33 -10.91
CA GLU A 85 31.06 34.74 -11.55
C GLU A 85 30.81 33.31 -11.05
N ARG A 86 31.86 32.51 -10.86
CA ARG A 86 31.74 31.15 -10.33
C ARG A 86 31.27 31.13 -8.89
N VAL A 87 31.75 32.03 -8.05
CA VAL A 87 31.29 32.17 -6.66
C VAL A 87 29.82 32.60 -6.63
N ARG A 88 29.40 33.52 -7.50
CA ARG A 88 27.98 33.88 -7.65
C ARG A 88 27.12 32.69 -8.06
N LEU A 89 27.54 31.95 -9.08
CA LEU A 89 26.82 30.75 -9.53
C LEU A 89 26.75 29.67 -8.43
N MET A 90 27.85 29.43 -7.71
CA MET A 90 27.86 28.51 -6.57
C MET A 90 26.93 28.96 -5.44
N LEU A 91 26.87 30.27 -5.15
CA LEU A 91 25.98 30.81 -4.14
C LEU A 91 24.51 30.71 -4.56
N GLU A 92 24.20 30.97 -5.83
CA GLU A 92 22.86 30.77 -6.39
C GLU A 92 22.45 29.30 -6.31
N LEU A 93 23.35 28.38 -6.67
CA LEU A 93 23.09 26.94 -6.61
C LEU A 93 22.91 26.47 -5.16
N ALA A 94 23.77 26.94 -4.24
CA ALA A 94 23.66 26.63 -2.82
C ALA A 94 22.36 27.17 -2.21
N ARG A 95 21.89 28.34 -2.68
CA ARG A 95 20.62 28.90 -2.25
C ARG A 95 19.43 28.10 -2.77
N ALA A 96 19.46 27.72 -4.05
CA ALA A 96 18.45 26.85 -4.63
C ALA A 96 18.38 25.49 -3.90
N GLU A 97 19.53 24.92 -3.55
CA GLU A 97 19.61 23.67 -2.77
C GLU A 97 19.05 23.85 -1.35
N ALA A 98 19.38 24.95 -0.68
CA ALA A 98 18.83 25.26 0.65
C ALA A 98 17.30 25.38 0.61
N ASP A 99 16.75 26.08 -0.38
CA ASP A 99 15.30 26.22 -0.58
C ASP A 99 14.64 24.87 -0.87
N ALA A 100 15.28 24.02 -1.67
CA ALA A 100 14.81 22.67 -1.95
C ALA A 100 14.79 21.76 -0.69
N ILE A 101 15.82 21.86 0.16
CA ILE A 101 15.91 21.16 1.45
C ILE A 101 14.77 21.61 2.37
N VAL A 102 14.58 22.93 2.52
CA VAL A 102 13.53 23.52 3.37
C VAL A 102 12.15 23.11 2.88
N SER A 103 11.89 23.22 1.57
CA SER A 103 10.63 22.79 0.95
C SER A 103 10.35 21.30 1.19
N THR A 104 11.37 20.45 1.05
CA THR A 104 11.25 19.01 1.30
C THR A 104 10.99 18.71 2.78
N ALA A 105 11.66 19.42 3.69
CA ALA A 105 11.43 19.30 5.12
C ALA A 105 9.99 19.69 5.48
N HIS A 106 9.47 20.78 4.93
CA HIS A 106 8.07 21.19 5.13
C HIS A 106 7.07 20.14 4.62
N ARG A 107 7.27 19.60 3.41
CA ARG A 107 6.40 18.52 2.89
C ARG A 107 6.43 17.28 3.79
N ARG A 108 7.62 16.88 4.26
CA ARG A 108 7.75 15.75 5.18
C ARG A 108 7.06 16.00 6.52
N ALA A 109 7.22 17.20 7.09
CA ALA A 109 6.56 17.59 8.33
C ALA A 109 5.03 17.60 8.19
N ALA A 110 4.50 18.14 7.09
CA ALA A 110 3.07 18.11 6.78
C ALA A 110 2.57 16.66 6.68
N ALA A 111 3.25 15.81 5.91
CA ALA A 111 2.87 14.40 5.79
C ALA A 111 2.92 13.62 7.11
N VAL A 112 3.84 13.95 8.02
CA VAL A 112 3.87 13.36 9.38
C VAL A 112 2.66 13.83 10.19
N ARG A 113 2.34 15.13 10.15
CA ARG A 113 1.16 15.68 10.84
C ARG A 113 -0.13 15.05 10.33
N ASP A 114 -0.31 14.96 9.01
CA ASP A 114 -1.49 14.36 8.40
C ASP A 114 -1.67 12.90 8.82
N ARG A 115 -0.57 12.12 8.83
CA ARG A 115 -0.59 10.74 9.32
C ARG A 115 -0.93 10.64 10.80
N ALA A 116 -0.42 11.55 11.62
CA ALA A 116 -0.72 11.60 13.05
C ALA A 116 -2.20 11.91 13.29
N THR A 117 -2.74 12.95 12.65
CA THR A 117 -4.16 13.30 12.73
C THR A 117 -5.05 12.17 12.24
N GLU A 118 -4.66 11.48 11.17
CA GLU A 118 -5.41 10.33 10.66
C GLU A 118 -5.36 9.13 11.62
N ALA A 119 -4.24 8.90 12.30
CA ALA A 119 -4.14 7.88 13.34
C ALA A 119 -4.99 8.22 14.58
N GLU A 120 -5.04 9.49 14.99
CA GLU A 120 -5.90 9.98 16.06
C GLU A 120 -7.38 9.77 15.71
N ARG A 121 -7.80 10.16 14.50
CA ARG A 121 -9.17 9.93 14.01
C ARG A 121 -9.55 8.47 14.02
N ARG A 122 -8.66 7.59 13.53
CA ARG A 122 -8.88 6.13 13.55
C ARG A 122 -9.00 5.58 14.97
N THR A 123 -8.17 6.07 15.90
CA THR A 123 -8.25 5.67 17.31
C THR A 123 -9.57 6.11 17.94
N ALA A 124 -9.97 7.37 17.73
CA ALA A 124 -11.24 7.90 18.23
C ALA A 124 -12.46 7.18 17.63
N ALA A 125 -12.41 6.79 16.35
CA ALA A 125 -13.46 5.98 15.73
C ALA A 125 -13.55 4.58 16.34
N ARG A 126 -12.40 3.94 16.63
CA ARG A 126 -12.36 2.63 17.30
C ARG A 126 -12.92 2.68 18.71
N LEU A 127 -12.55 3.69 19.50
CA LEU A 127 -13.07 3.85 20.87
C LEU A 127 -14.59 4.00 20.86
N ARG A 128 -15.13 4.86 19.98
CA ARG A 128 -16.59 5.00 19.82
C ARG A 128 -17.27 3.68 19.43
N ALA A 129 -16.68 2.92 18.51
CA ALA A 129 -17.23 1.62 18.14
C ALA A 129 -17.22 0.60 19.30
N ILE A 130 -16.21 0.66 20.18
CA ILE A 130 -16.17 -0.16 21.40
C ILE A 130 -17.28 0.28 22.36
N ASP A 131 -17.42 1.58 22.60
CA ASP A 131 -18.45 2.14 23.47
C ASP A 131 -19.86 1.73 22.98
N ASP A 132 -20.10 1.80 21.65
CA ASP A 132 -21.36 1.37 21.04
C ASP A 132 -21.64 -0.13 21.26
N VAL A 133 -20.61 -0.99 21.21
CA VAL A 133 -20.75 -2.43 21.46
C VAL A 133 -21.03 -2.70 22.94
N LEU A 134 -20.37 -1.99 23.85
CA LEU A 134 -20.61 -2.11 25.29
C LEU A 134 -22.03 -1.70 25.64
N ALA A 135 -22.52 -0.57 25.11
CA ALA A 135 -23.89 -0.12 25.32
C ALA A 135 -24.92 -1.17 24.84
N ARG A 136 -24.71 -1.75 23.64
CA ARG A 136 -25.59 -2.83 23.15
C ARG A 136 -25.55 -4.08 24.03
N ALA A 137 -24.38 -4.43 24.58
CA ALA A 137 -24.27 -5.57 25.48
C ALA A 137 -24.99 -5.32 26.80
N GLU A 138 -24.91 -4.10 27.34
CA GLU A 138 -25.68 -3.67 28.52
C GLU A 138 -27.18 -3.73 28.28
N ASP A 139 -27.66 -3.28 27.12
CA ASP A 139 -29.08 -3.38 26.73
C ASP A 139 -29.55 -4.83 26.67
N ILE A 140 -28.78 -5.73 26.05
CA ILE A 140 -29.11 -7.17 25.97
C ILE A 140 -29.17 -7.82 27.36
N LEU A 141 -28.24 -7.47 28.25
CA LEU A 141 -28.23 -7.97 29.63
C LEU A 141 -29.41 -7.42 30.45
N ALA A 142 -29.84 -6.19 30.18
CA ALA A 142 -31.03 -5.61 30.81
C ALA A 142 -32.35 -6.24 30.30
N GLU A 143 -32.35 -6.77 29.08
CA GLU A 143 -33.49 -7.45 28.46
C GLU A 143 -33.63 -8.93 28.88
N GLU A 144 -32.71 -9.53 29.64
CA GLU A 144 -32.89 -10.89 30.17
C GLU A 144 -34.15 -10.98 31.06
N PRO A 145 -35.17 -11.79 30.71
CA PRO A 145 -36.36 -11.90 31.53
C PRO A 145 -36.02 -12.66 32.81
N ARG A 146 -36.28 -12.02 33.97
CA ARG A 146 -36.31 -12.69 35.28
C ARG A 146 -37.23 -13.90 35.18
N GLN A 147 -36.65 -15.10 35.09
CA GLN A 147 -37.40 -16.34 35.12
C GLN A 147 -38.26 -16.37 36.39
N PRO A 148 -39.60 -16.44 36.29
CA PRO A 148 -40.42 -16.56 37.47
C PRO A 148 -40.18 -17.93 38.10
N ALA A 149 -39.74 -17.93 39.35
CA ALA A 149 -39.63 -19.11 40.19
C ALA A 149 -40.94 -19.91 40.11
N LEU A 150 -40.87 -21.11 39.55
CA LEU A 150 -42.01 -22.03 39.51
C LEU A 150 -42.43 -22.35 40.94
N ARG A 151 -43.59 -21.81 41.33
CA ARG A 151 -44.28 -22.17 42.57
C ARG A 151 -44.55 -23.66 42.57
N ARG A 152 -43.97 -24.39 43.53
CA ARG A 152 -44.54 -25.65 44.00
C ARG A 152 -45.87 -25.34 44.67
N ALA A 153 -46.95 -25.35 43.89
CA ALA A 153 -48.31 -25.45 44.40
C ALA A 153 -48.64 -26.93 44.63
N GLY A 154 -49.16 -27.23 45.81
CA GLY A 154 -49.39 -28.57 46.32
C GLY A 154 -50.34 -29.43 45.48
N LEU A 155 -50.10 -30.73 45.54
CA LEU A 155 -51.08 -31.76 45.23
C LEU A 155 -51.58 -32.32 46.55
N THR A 156 -52.73 -31.81 46.99
CA THR A 156 -53.69 -32.49 47.86
C THR A 156 -54.86 -32.96 47.01
N ALA A 157 -55.51 -34.04 47.46
CA ALA A 157 -56.66 -34.78 46.91
C ALA A 157 -56.26 -35.99 46.03
N ALA A 158 -56.73 -37.22 46.29
CA ALA A 158 -57.78 -37.74 47.18
C ALA A 158 -57.45 -39.19 47.59
#